data_AF-A0A838J8H6-F1
#
_entry.id   AF-A0A838J8H6-F1
#
_cell.length_a   1.000
_cell.length_b   1.000
_cell.length_c   1.000
_cell.angle_alpha   90.00
_cell.angle_beta   90.00
_cell.angle_gamma   90.00
#
_symmetry.space_group_name_H-M   'P 1'
#
loop_
_entity.id
_entity.type
_entity.pdbx_description
1 polymer ?
#
loop_
_entity_poly.entity_id
_entity_poly.type
_entity_poly.pdbx_seq_one_letter_code
_entity_poly.pdbx_strand_id
1 'polypeptide(L)'
;NTLFRRAMTGQVNLMTKYAQVEELMKAEQRPAATDENVPEELRDAANILERAKDATIYATMQIALKYMQNPQELANEQEFIEYLANALIELYATDSALARAIKVTRQGHEESATYIKLAQLAAWLSFSRLRSNLDQMITSYVDPSRAEKVLSRVRNYIGDYLFNGVQVQRELAALIVERQGYPL
;
A
#
# COMPACT_ATOMS: atom_id res chain seq x y z
N ASN A 1 -13.35 -14.67 13.08
CA ASN A 1 -12.41 -13.82 13.85
C ASN A 1 -11.61 -12.97 12.88
N THR A 2 -11.91 -11.66 12.81
CA THR A 2 -11.27 -10.72 11.88
C THR A 2 -9.83 -10.38 12.27
N LEU A 3 -9.00 -10.05 11.27
CA LEU A 3 -7.59 -9.66 11.42
C LEU A 3 -7.42 -8.47 12.38
N PHE A 4 -8.36 -7.53 12.31
CA PHE A 4 -8.42 -6.36 13.18
C PHE A 4 -8.58 -6.72 14.67
N ARG A 5 -9.46 -7.69 14.99
CA ARG A 5 -9.61 -8.18 16.38
C ARG A 5 -8.32 -8.80 16.90
N ARG A 6 -7.61 -9.57 16.05
CA ARG A 6 -6.32 -10.17 16.41
C ARG A 6 -5.25 -9.10 16.68
N ALA A 7 -5.20 -8.06 15.86
CA ALA A 7 -4.29 -6.92 16.05
C ALA A 7 -4.59 -6.16 17.35
N MET A 8 -5.87 -5.91 17.67
CA MET A 8 -6.28 -5.26 18.92
C MET A 8 -6.03 -6.12 20.16
N THR A 9 -6.06 -7.45 20.03
CA THR A 9 -5.72 -8.38 21.13
C THR A 9 -4.21 -8.58 21.34
N GLY A 10 -3.35 -7.82 20.66
CA GLY A 10 -1.90 -7.86 20.86
C GLY A 10 -1.18 -9.03 20.17
N GLN A 11 -1.87 -9.81 19.33
CA GLN A 11 -1.24 -10.87 18.51
C GLN A 11 -0.38 -10.31 17.37
N VAL A 12 -0.56 -9.02 17.06
CA VAL A 12 0.26 -8.23 16.13
C VAL A 12 0.64 -6.95 16.87
N ASN A 13 1.92 -6.58 16.85
CA ASN A 13 2.40 -5.39 17.57
C ASN A 13 2.07 -4.07 16.83
N LEU A 14 0.77 -3.83 16.63
CA LEU A 14 0.27 -2.71 15.83
C LEU A 14 0.44 -1.37 16.55
N MET A 15 0.28 -1.33 17.88
CA MET A 15 0.41 -0.08 18.66
C MET A 15 1.83 0.47 18.62
N THR A 16 2.86 -0.39 18.77
CA THR A 16 4.26 0.06 18.66
C THR A 16 4.56 0.54 17.24
N LYS A 17 4.12 -0.19 16.20
CA LYS A 17 4.34 0.22 14.81
C LYS A 17 3.62 1.53 14.49
N TYR A 18 2.40 1.71 14.98
CA TYR A 18 1.66 2.97 14.84
C TYR A 18 2.39 4.15 15.48
N ALA A 19 2.93 3.99 16.70
CA ALA A 19 3.69 5.06 17.36
C ALA A 19 4.92 5.48 16.54
N GLN A 20 5.67 4.52 16.01
CA GLN A 20 6.82 4.77 15.14
C GLN A 20 6.43 5.50 13.85
N VAL A 21 5.36 5.04 13.19
CA VAL A 21 4.86 5.68 11.96
C VAL A 21 4.38 7.10 12.24
N GLU A 22 3.65 7.30 13.33
CA GLU A 22 3.15 8.62 13.70
C GLU A 22 4.32 9.59 13.96
N GLU A 23 5.39 9.13 14.61
CA GLU A 23 6.61 9.93 14.82
C GLU A 23 7.27 10.31 13.50
N LEU A 24 7.49 9.35 12.60
CA LEU A 24 8.05 9.60 11.27
C LEU A 24 7.22 10.61 10.48
N MET A 25 5.89 10.45 10.47
CA MET A 25 4.99 11.37 9.77
C MET A 25 4.95 12.77 10.41
N LYS A 26 5.10 12.89 11.73
CA LYS A 26 5.18 14.19 12.43
C LYS A 26 6.51 14.89 12.14
N ALA A 27 7.59 14.13 12.01
CA ALA A 27 8.92 14.63 11.67
C ALA A 27 9.11 14.89 10.16
N GLU A 28 8.08 14.63 9.34
CA GLU A 28 8.15 14.69 7.87
C GLU A 28 9.27 13.82 7.28
N GLN A 29 9.60 12.73 7.99
CA GLN A 29 10.61 11.77 7.60
C GLN A 29 9.97 10.58 6.89
N ARG A 30 10.75 9.93 6.02
CA ARG A 30 10.37 8.70 5.33
C ARG A 30 11.20 7.54 5.89
N PRO A 31 10.69 6.29 5.83
CA PRO A 31 11.49 5.14 6.19
C PRO A 31 12.76 5.08 5.32
N ALA A 32 13.78 4.40 5.82
CA ALA A 32 14.99 4.13 5.06
C ALA A 32 14.64 3.51 3.70
N ALA A 33 15.39 3.88 2.66
CA ALA A 33 15.18 3.34 1.33
C ALA A 33 15.28 1.80 1.36
N THR A 34 14.47 1.16 0.53
CA THR A 34 14.47 -0.29 0.36
C THR A 34 15.86 -0.80 -0.01
N ASP A 35 16.15 -2.02 0.46
CA ASP A 35 17.43 -2.73 0.32
C ASP A 35 18.08 -2.56 -1.06
N GLU A 36 19.41 -2.41 -1.08
CA GLU A 36 20.23 -2.40 -2.29
C GLU A 36 20.05 -3.67 -3.15
N ASN A 37 19.52 -4.75 -2.57
CA ASN A 37 19.16 -5.97 -3.29
C ASN A 37 17.88 -5.84 -4.15
N VAL A 38 17.15 -4.73 -4.07
CA VAL A 38 16.00 -4.45 -4.95
C VAL A 38 16.52 -3.92 -6.30
N PRO A 39 16.11 -4.51 -7.45
CA PRO A 39 16.43 -3.98 -8.78
C PRO A 39 16.05 -2.50 -8.89
N GLU A 40 16.92 -1.70 -9.50
CA GLU A 40 16.78 -0.24 -9.59
C GLU A 40 15.40 0.18 -10.10
N GLU A 41 14.90 -0.52 -11.12
CA GLU A 41 13.61 -0.26 -11.78
C GLU A 41 12.40 -0.47 -10.85
N LEU A 42 12.56 -1.20 -9.74
CA LEU A 42 11.52 -1.51 -8.77
C LEU A 42 11.66 -0.73 -7.46
N ARG A 43 12.78 -0.03 -7.23
CA ARG A 43 13.05 0.64 -5.95
C ARG A 43 12.01 1.68 -5.60
N ASP A 44 11.61 2.50 -6.55
CA ASP A 44 10.61 3.55 -6.29
C ASP A 44 9.25 2.95 -5.90
N ALA A 45 8.81 1.92 -6.63
CA ALA A 45 7.56 1.21 -6.31
C ALA A 45 7.64 0.55 -4.93
N ALA A 46 8.75 -0.12 -4.61
CA ALA A 46 8.96 -0.76 -3.31
C ALA A 46 9.00 0.26 -2.16
N ASN A 47 9.70 1.37 -2.34
CA ASN A 47 9.76 2.48 -1.38
C ASN A 47 8.37 3.09 -1.12
N ILE A 48 7.57 3.30 -2.17
CA ILE A 48 6.21 3.81 -2.04
C ILE A 48 5.31 2.80 -1.35
N LEU A 49 5.46 1.50 -1.64
CA LEU A 49 4.70 0.45 -0.99
C LEU A 49 4.93 0.45 0.53
N GLU A 50 6.18 0.57 1.00
CA GLU A 50 6.46 0.63 2.44
C GLU A 50 5.79 1.85 3.10
N ARG A 51 5.84 3.01 2.44
CA ARG A 51 5.14 4.21 2.92
C ARG A 51 3.63 4.06 2.89
N ALA A 52 3.08 3.34 1.92
CA ALA A 52 1.67 3.05 1.80
C ALA A 52 1.17 2.09 2.90
N LYS A 53 1.98 1.09 3.27
CA LYS A 53 1.72 0.21 4.43
C LYS A 53 1.65 1.04 5.72
N ASP A 54 2.65 1.89 5.95
CA ASP A 54 2.72 2.77 7.12
C ASP A 54 1.54 3.76 7.14
N ALA A 55 1.21 4.39 6.01
CA ALA A 55 0.06 5.28 5.90
C ALA A 55 -1.29 4.59 6.16
N THR A 56 -1.44 3.34 5.73
CA THR A 56 -2.63 2.54 6.01
C THR A 56 -2.76 2.26 7.51
N ILE A 57 -1.66 1.90 8.18
CA ILE A 57 -1.64 1.74 9.65
C ILE A 57 -2.02 3.05 10.33
N TYR A 58 -1.40 4.17 9.93
CA TYR A 58 -1.68 5.48 10.50
C TYR A 58 -3.16 5.85 10.37
N ALA A 59 -3.72 5.83 9.16
CA ALA A 59 -5.11 6.20 8.89
C ALA A 59 -6.10 5.30 9.65
N THR A 60 -5.87 3.98 9.63
CA THR A 60 -6.69 3.00 10.34
C THR A 60 -6.71 3.29 11.84
N MET A 61 -5.55 3.58 12.43
CA MET A 61 -5.45 3.83 13.86
C MET A 61 -6.04 5.18 14.28
N GLN A 62 -5.97 6.23 13.44
CA GLN A 62 -6.68 7.49 13.71
C GLN A 62 -8.19 7.30 13.92
N ILE A 63 -8.76 6.26 13.30
CA ILE A 63 -10.18 5.92 13.37
C ILE A 63 -10.42 4.91 14.50
N ALA A 64 -9.69 3.79 14.49
CA ALA A 64 -9.85 2.69 15.44
C ALA A 64 -9.68 3.11 16.91
N LEU A 65 -8.81 4.08 17.20
CA LEU A 65 -8.59 4.56 18.57
C LEU A 65 -9.86 5.15 19.20
N LYS A 66 -10.80 5.67 18.39
CA LYS A 66 -12.11 6.17 18.87
C LYS A 66 -12.97 5.07 19.48
N TYR A 67 -12.79 3.83 19.02
CA TYR A 67 -13.59 2.68 19.41
C TYR A 67 -12.88 1.76 20.42
N MET A 68 -11.74 2.18 20.99
CA MET A 68 -10.98 1.36 21.94
C MET A 68 -11.79 0.94 23.18
N GLN A 69 -12.68 1.83 23.64
CA GLN A 69 -13.51 1.57 24.82
C GLN A 69 -14.67 0.60 24.52
N ASN A 70 -15.13 0.54 23.27
CA ASN A 70 -16.17 -0.37 22.83
C ASN A 70 -15.85 -1.00 21.46
N PRO A 71 -14.99 -2.03 21.40
CA PRO A 71 -14.58 -2.66 20.15
C PRO A 71 -15.73 -3.30 19.34
N GLN A 72 -16.89 -3.53 19.97
CA GLN A 72 -18.06 -4.07 19.30
C GLN A 72 -18.71 -3.04 18.37
N GLU A 73 -18.62 -1.74 18.68
CA GLU A 73 -19.10 -0.66 17.79
C GLU A 73 -18.31 -0.65 16.48
N LEU A 74 -16.99 -0.76 16.56
CA LEU A 74 -16.15 -0.84 15.36
C LEU A 74 -16.43 -2.07 14.50
N ALA A 75 -16.88 -3.17 15.11
CA ALA A 75 -17.30 -4.35 14.36
C ALA A 75 -18.61 -4.13 13.59
N ASN A 76 -19.39 -3.11 13.94
CA ASN A 76 -20.62 -2.74 13.23
C ASN A 76 -20.36 -1.73 12.09
N GLU A 77 -19.20 -1.06 12.08
CA GLU A 77 -18.75 -0.17 11.00
C GLU A 77 -18.26 -0.97 9.78
N GLN A 78 -19.18 -1.61 9.05
CA GLN A 78 -18.85 -2.51 7.95
C GLN A 78 -18.17 -1.77 6.78
N GLU A 79 -18.53 -0.52 6.52
CA GLU A 79 -17.93 0.31 5.48
C GLU A 79 -16.47 0.65 5.84
N PHE A 80 -16.16 0.90 7.12
CA PHE A 80 -14.77 1.04 7.57
C PHE A 80 -13.98 -0.26 7.36
N ILE A 81 -14.59 -1.41 7.70
CA ILE A 81 -13.97 -2.73 7.51
C ILE A 81 -13.73 -2.98 6.02
N GLU A 82 -14.65 -2.59 5.15
CA GLU A 82 -14.52 -2.66 3.69
C GLU A 82 -13.38 -1.78 3.18
N TYR A 83 -13.32 -0.51 3.58
CA TYR A 83 -12.20 0.37 3.22
C TYR A 83 -10.86 -0.22 3.64
N LEU A 84 -10.76 -0.73 4.87
CA LEU A 84 -9.55 -1.37 5.35
C LEU A 84 -9.21 -2.63 4.54
N ALA A 85 -10.20 -3.48 4.27
CA ALA A 85 -10.01 -4.69 3.48
C ALA A 85 -9.52 -4.37 2.06
N ASN A 86 -10.12 -3.40 1.39
CA ASN A 86 -9.69 -2.92 0.08
C ASN A 86 -8.25 -2.41 0.12
N ALA A 87 -7.89 -1.62 1.13
CA ALA A 87 -6.51 -1.14 1.29
C ALA A 87 -5.51 -2.32 1.44
N LEU A 88 -5.86 -3.30 2.27
CA LEU A 88 -5.02 -4.49 2.51
C LEU A 88 -4.88 -5.37 1.26
N ILE A 89 -5.93 -5.50 0.45
CA ILE A 89 -5.89 -6.22 -0.83
C ILE A 89 -4.90 -5.55 -1.78
N GLU A 90 -4.99 -4.23 -1.96
CA GLU A 90 -4.07 -3.48 -2.84
C GLU A 90 -2.62 -3.61 -2.37
N LEU A 91 -2.38 -3.47 -1.06
CA LEU A 91 -1.05 -3.63 -0.47
C LEU A 91 -0.51 -5.04 -0.70
N TYR A 92 -1.30 -6.08 -0.39
CA TYR A 92 -0.87 -7.47 -0.52
C TYR A 92 -0.58 -7.87 -1.97
N ALA A 93 -1.46 -7.48 -2.91
CA ALA A 93 -1.28 -7.77 -4.33
C ALA A 93 -0.02 -7.10 -4.88
N THR A 94 0.20 -5.83 -4.52
CA THR A 94 1.37 -5.05 -4.96
C THR A 94 2.66 -5.62 -4.37
N ASP A 95 2.68 -5.92 -3.07
CA ASP A 95 3.83 -6.53 -2.40
C ASP A 95 4.19 -7.87 -3.02
N SER A 96 3.19 -8.71 -3.29
CA SER A 96 3.39 -10.01 -3.92
C SER A 96 3.97 -9.90 -5.34
N ALA A 97 3.46 -8.95 -6.14
CA ALA A 97 3.95 -8.71 -7.49
C ALA A 97 5.41 -8.21 -7.49
N LEU A 98 5.73 -7.24 -6.62
CA LEU A 98 7.08 -6.71 -6.48
C LEU A 98 8.04 -7.78 -5.95
N ALA A 99 7.68 -8.51 -4.89
CA ALA A 99 8.50 -9.58 -4.33
C ALA A 99 8.79 -10.68 -5.35
N ARG A 100 7.80 -11.04 -6.18
CA ARG A 100 7.98 -12.02 -7.26
C ARG A 100 8.95 -11.50 -8.31
N ALA A 101 8.77 -10.26 -8.77
CA ALA A 101 9.67 -9.67 -9.77
C ALA A 101 11.10 -9.54 -9.25
N ILE A 102 11.29 -9.05 -8.01
CA ILE A 102 12.60 -8.99 -7.34
C ILE A 102 13.25 -10.37 -7.31
N LYS A 103 12.51 -11.41 -6.89
CA LYS A 103 13.03 -12.77 -6.80
C LYS A 103 13.50 -13.29 -8.16
N VAL A 104 12.67 -13.14 -9.19
CA VAL A 104 12.95 -13.64 -10.54
C VAL A 104 14.15 -12.91 -11.16
N THR A 105 14.22 -11.58 -11.01
CA THR A 105 15.35 -10.77 -11.48
C THR A 105 16.65 -11.17 -10.80
N ARG A 106 16.63 -11.39 -9.48
CA ARG A 106 17.82 -11.85 -8.74
C ARG A 106 18.30 -13.23 -9.14
N GLN A 107 17.42 -14.06 -9.70
CA GLN A 107 17.75 -15.39 -10.20
C GLN A 107 18.28 -15.37 -11.64
N GLY A 108 18.31 -14.21 -12.30
CA GLY A 108 18.78 -14.10 -13.69
C GLY A 108 17.85 -14.76 -14.70
N HIS A 109 16.54 -14.84 -14.40
CA HIS A 109 15.57 -15.47 -15.29
C HIS A 109 15.44 -14.71 -16.61
N GLU A 110 15.26 -15.43 -17.72
CA GLU A 110 15.18 -14.83 -19.06
C GLU A 110 14.02 -13.81 -19.20
N GLU A 111 12.92 -14.05 -18.49
CA GLU A 111 11.74 -13.18 -18.49
C GLU A 111 11.73 -12.08 -17.43
N SER A 112 12.86 -11.81 -16.77
CA SER A 112 12.93 -10.81 -15.68
C SER A 112 12.37 -9.44 -16.09
N ALA A 113 12.60 -9.02 -17.33
CA ALA A 113 12.06 -7.78 -17.87
C ALA A 113 10.52 -7.75 -17.89
N THR A 114 9.86 -8.86 -18.22
CA THR A 114 8.39 -8.95 -18.23
C THR A 114 7.83 -8.89 -16.80
N TYR A 115 8.47 -9.59 -15.87
CA TYR A 115 8.09 -9.54 -14.45
C TYR A 115 8.21 -8.12 -13.87
N ILE A 116 9.29 -7.40 -14.19
CA ILE A 116 9.48 -6.00 -13.78
C ILE A 116 8.33 -5.13 -14.29
N LYS A 117 8.02 -5.20 -15.59
CA LYS A 117 6.94 -4.40 -16.21
C LYS A 117 5.57 -4.69 -15.60
N LEU A 118 5.26 -5.97 -15.38
CA LEU A 118 4.01 -6.38 -14.74
C LEU A 118 3.91 -5.83 -13.32
N ALA A 119 4.99 -5.92 -12.54
CA ALA A 119 5.01 -5.43 -11.16
C ALA A 119 4.90 -3.89 -11.08
N GLN A 120 5.59 -3.16 -11.96
CA GLN A 120 5.48 -1.69 -12.04
C GLN A 120 4.06 -1.25 -12.43
N LEU A 121 3.46 -1.91 -13.44
CA LEU A 121 2.09 -1.62 -13.85
C LEU A 121 1.08 -1.94 -12.74
N ALA A 122 1.25 -3.08 -12.07
CA ALA A 122 0.42 -3.45 -10.91
C ALA A 122 0.53 -2.39 -9.82
N ALA A 123 1.74 -1.99 -9.42
CA ALA A 123 1.96 -0.96 -8.42
C ALA A 123 1.32 0.38 -8.80
N TRP A 124 1.48 0.81 -10.06
CA TRP A 124 0.89 2.06 -10.55
C TRP A 124 -0.63 2.09 -10.44
N LEU A 125 -1.29 1.01 -10.87
CA LEU A 125 -2.75 0.89 -10.76
C LEU A 125 -3.21 0.83 -9.30
N SER A 126 -2.53 0.03 -8.47
CA SER A 126 -2.89 -0.18 -7.07
C SER A 126 -2.70 1.07 -6.22
N PHE A 127 -1.62 1.84 -6.42
CA PHE A 127 -1.39 3.05 -5.63
C PHE A 127 -2.44 4.12 -5.86
N SER A 128 -2.96 4.25 -7.09
CA SER A 128 -4.07 5.16 -7.38
C SER A 128 -5.34 4.77 -6.61
N ARG A 129 -5.73 3.48 -6.69
CA ARG A 129 -6.90 2.95 -5.96
C ARG A 129 -6.73 3.07 -4.45
N LEU A 130 -5.55 2.71 -3.95
CA LEU A 130 -5.23 2.78 -2.52
C LEU A 130 -5.36 4.21 -1.98
N ARG A 131 -4.81 5.22 -2.67
CA ARG A 131 -4.95 6.62 -2.24
C ARG A 131 -6.40 7.07 -2.22
N SER A 132 -7.16 6.77 -3.27
CA SER A 132 -8.59 7.10 -3.31
C SER A 132 -9.37 6.45 -2.16
N ASN A 133 -9.06 5.18 -1.87
CA ASN A 133 -9.67 4.42 -0.77
C ASN A 133 -9.31 5.02 0.60
N LEU A 134 -8.04 5.39 0.83
CA LEU A 134 -7.61 6.04 2.07
C LEU A 134 -8.24 7.43 2.24
N ASP A 135 -8.35 8.21 1.16
CA ASP A 135 -8.97 9.53 1.19
C ASP A 135 -10.45 9.42 1.60
N GLN A 136 -11.19 8.47 1.02
CA GLN A 136 -12.59 8.21 1.37
C GLN A 136 -12.74 7.72 2.81
N MET A 137 -11.87 6.82 3.25
CA MET A 137 -11.86 6.32 4.63
C MET A 137 -11.61 7.45 5.64
N ILE A 138 -10.62 8.31 5.39
CA ILE A 138 -10.28 9.42 6.29
C ILE A 138 -11.41 10.46 6.32
N THR A 139 -11.93 10.86 5.15
CA THR A 139 -13.01 11.86 5.07
C THR A 139 -14.31 11.38 5.72
N SER A 140 -14.58 10.08 5.72
CA SER A 140 -15.80 9.52 6.30
C SER A 140 -15.73 9.35 7.82
N TYR A 141 -14.55 9.06 8.38
CA TYR A 141 -14.42 8.60 9.78
C TYR A 141 -13.57 9.50 10.68
N VAL A 142 -12.72 10.37 10.14
CA VAL A 142 -11.95 11.34 10.93
C VAL A 142 -12.80 12.58 11.17
N ASP A 143 -12.68 13.19 12.35
CA ASP A 143 -13.45 14.39 12.70
C ASP A 143 -13.20 15.49 11.65
N PRO A 144 -14.23 16.21 11.18
CA PRO A 144 -14.08 17.19 10.10
C PRO A 144 -13.00 18.25 10.37
N SER A 145 -12.85 18.67 11.62
CA SER A 145 -11.81 19.64 12.04
C SER A 145 -10.37 19.12 11.91
N ARG A 146 -10.19 17.81 11.78
CA ARG A 146 -8.88 17.12 11.69
C ARG A 146 -8.65 16.46 10.34
N ALA A 147 -9.71 16.16 9.60
CA ALA A 147 -9.66 15.37 8.36
C ALA A 147 -8.67 15.94 7.35
N GLU A 148 -8.69 17.26 7.10
CA GLU A 148 -7.78 17.92 6.17
C GLU A 148 -6.30 17.71 6.55
N LYS A 149 -5.97 17.87 7.83
CA LYS A 149 -4.60 17.67 8.34
C LYS A 149 -4.15 16.22 8.20
N VAL A 150 -5.04 15.26 8.47
CA VAL A 150 -4.75 13.82 8.34
C VAL A 150 -4.56 13.44 6.87
N LEU A 151 -5.42 13.92 5.97
CA LEU A 151 -5.30 13.72 4.52
C LEU A 151 -3.98 14.26 3.99
N SER A 152 -3.65 15.51 4.30
CA SER A 152 -2.41 16.15 3.86
C SER A 152 -1.19 15.34 4.29
N ARG A 153 -1.14 14.92 5.55
CA ARG A 153 -0.06 14.09 6.09
C ARG A 153 0.05 12.74 5.37
N VAL A 154 -1.06 12.04 5.18
CA VAL A 154 -1.08 10.73 4.49
C VAL A 154 -0.61 10.86 3.04
N ARG A 155 -1.12 11.85 2.30
CA ARG A 155 -0.75 12.09 0.90
C ARG A 155 0.73 12.44 0.75
N ASN A 156 1.23 13.37 1.57
CA ASN A 156 2.63 13.78 1.53
C ASN A 156 3.60 12.65 1.90
N TYR A 157 3.20 11.82 2.86
CA TYR A 157 4.00 10.69 3.29
C TYR A 157 4.11 9.61 2.21
N ILE A 158 2.99 9.22 1.59
CA ILE A 158 3.02 8.25 0.48
C ILE A 158 3.82 8.84 -0.69
N GLY A 159 3.54 10.09 -1.07
CA GLY A 159 4.12 10.77 -2.24
C GLY A 159 3.64 10.16 -3.56
N ASP A 160 4.09 10.71 -4.70
CA ASP A 160 3.67 10.25 -6.03
C ASP A 160 4.51 9.12 -6.60
N TYR A 161 3.88 8.21 -7.37
CA TYR A 161 4.60 7.23 -8.19
C TYR A 161 4.57 7.69 -9.64
N LEU A 162 5.65 8.35 -10.06
CA LEU A 162 5.77 8.91 -11.39
C LEU A 162 6.21 7.82 -12.37
N PHE A 163 5.23 7.18 -13.02
CA PHE A 163 5.45 6.06 -13.92
C PHE A 163 4.54 6.17 -15.14
N ASN A 164 5.10 5.94 -16.34
CA ASN A 164 4.34 5.94 -17.58
C ASN A 164 3.63 4.59 -17.80
N GLY A 165 2.54 4.38 -17.06
CA GLY A 165 1.76 3.15 -17.14
C GLY A 165 1.20 2.84 -18.53
N VAL A 166 0.87 3.87 -19.32
CA VAL A 166 0.32 3.71 -20.68
C VAL A 166 1.34 3.09 -21.63
N GLN A 167 2.59 3.53 -21.57
CA GLN A 167 3.66 2.95 -22.39
C GLN A 167 3.85 1.46 -22.03
N VAL A 168 3.98 1.15 -20.74
CA VAL A 168 4.21 -0.24 -20.30
C VAL A 168 3.02 -1.14 -20.60
N GLN A 169 1.79 -0.64 -20.53
CA GLN A 169 0.60 -1.36 -20.99
C GLN A 169 0.68 -1.75 -22.46
N ARG A 170 1.15 -0.85 -23.33
CA ARG A 170 1.31 -1.14 -24.78
C ARG A 170 2.37 -2.20 -25.03
N GLU A 171 3.50 -2.11 -24.33
CA GLU A 171 4.59 -3.09 -24.43
C GLU A 171 4.12 -4.49 -23.98
N LEU A 172 3.40 -4.58 -22.87
CA LEU A 172 2.83 -5.83 -22.38
C LEU A 172 1.75 -6.37 -23.31
N ALA A 173 0.90 -5.50 -23.88
CA ALA A 173 -0.12 -5.91 -24.85
C ALA A 173 0.50 -6.51 -26.12
N ALA A 174 1.59 -5.92 -26.63
CA ALA A 174 2.32 -6.48 -27.76
C ALA A 174 2.85 -7.89 -27.45
N LEU A 175 3.42 -8.08 -26.25
CA LEU A 175 3.93 -9.37 -25.80
C LEU A 175 2.81 -10.44 -25.64
N ILE A 176 1.65 -10.03 -25.13
CA ILE A 176 0.46 -10.89 -25.02
C ILE A 176 -0.01 -11.36 -26.41
N VAL A 177 -0.04 -10.44 -27.40
CA VAL A 177 -0.44 -10.76 -28.78
C VAL A 177 0.58 -11.71 -29.42
N GLU A 178 1.87 -11.44 -29.26
CA GLU A 178 2.95 -12.30 -29.77
C GLU A 178 2.87 -13.72 -29.20
N ARG A 179 2.61 -13.86 -27.91
CA ARG A 179 2.53 -15.14 -27.20
C ARG A 179 1.16 -15.81 -27.27
N GLN A 180 0.15 -15.13 -27.82
CA GLN A 180 -1.24 -15.57 -27.85
C GLN A 180 -1.80 -15.95 -26.46
N GLY A 181 -1.37 -15.26 -25.40
CA GLY A 181 -1.72 -15.65 -24.03
C GLY A 181 -1.06 -14.82 -22.94
N TYR A 182 -1.07 -15.36 -21.72
CA TYR A 182 -0.40 -14.73 -20.58
C TYR A 182 1.10 -14.60 -20.86
N PRO A 183 1.74 -13.44 -20.58
CA PRO A 183 3.10 -13.16 -21.06
C PRO A 183 4.21 -13.72 -20.15
N LEU A 184 3.87 -14.58 -19.19
CA LEU A 184 4.78 -15.33 -18.31
C LEU A 184 4.58 -16.83 -18.49
#